data_AF-A0A2E2VJY5-F1
#
_entry.id   AF-A0A2E2VJY5-F1
#
_cell.length_a   1.000
_cell.length_b   1.000
_cell.length_c   1.000
_cell.angle_alpha   90.00
_cell.angle_beta   90.00
_cell.angle_gamma   90.00
#
_symmetry.space_group_name_H-M   'P 1'
#
loop_
_entity.id
_entity.type
_entity.pdbx_description
1 polymer ?
#
loop_
_entity_poly.entity_id
_entity_poly.type
_entity_poly.pdbx_seq_one_letter_code
_entity_poly.pdbx_strand_id
1 'polypeptide(L)'
;MHHWEVGGPINIGWPDFSVPEREYTLVEVDLQGQVFRGRVTDGQKEGGFLVVLDCPEVVLEMLAEQANQVLDFKTGVSSLRCSIDGMLLRSFDYEWHPTPEYETRPSLLTKTIADSLTAMRQGGRD
;
A
#
# COMPACT_ATOMS: atom_id res chain seq x y z
N MET A 1 17.59 -1.24 5.26
CA MET A 1 16.58 -2.31 5.13
C MET A 1 15.58 -2.11 6.25
N HIS A 2 14.36 -1.69 5.93
CA HIS A 2 13.29 -1.64 6.92
C HIS A 2 12.91 -3.09 7.25
N HIS A 3 13.00 -3.47 8.52
CA HIS A 3 12.64 -4.82 8.96
C HIS A 3 11.15 -4.82 9.32
N TRP A 4 10.29 -4.71 8.31
CA TRP A 4 8.85 -4.78 8.51
C TRP A 4 8.42 -6.24 8.67
N GLU A 5 8.10 -6.62 9.89
CA GLU A 5 7.59 -7.94 10.25
C GLU A 5 6.38 -7.79 11.17
N VAL A 6 5.54 -8.81 11.23
CA VAL A 6 4.39 -8.82 12.15
C VAL A 6 4.89 -8.76 13.59
N GLY A 7 4.31 -7.86 14.39
CA GLY A 7 4.75 -7.53 15.75
C GLY A 7 5.83 -6.45 15.80
N GLY A 8 6.42 -6.08 14.66
CA GLY A 8 7.42 -5.02 14.57
C GLY A 8 6.83 -3.61 14.60
N PRO A 9 7.62 -2.60 15.02
CA PRO A 9 7.21 -1.21 14.99
C PRO A 9 7.27 -0.64 13.57
N ILE A 10 6.41 0.33 13.29
CA ILE A 10 6.43 1.15 12.08
C ILE A 10 5.94 2.56 12.40
N ASN A 11 6.63 3.58 11.90
CA ASN A 11 6.24 4.97 12.12
C ASN A 11 5.40 5.47 10.94
N ILE A 12 4.17 5.95 11.21
CA ILE A 12 3.25 6.43 10.17
C ILE A 12 2.71 7.81 10.51
N GLY A 13 2.69 8.71 9.53
CA GLY A 13 2.17 10.07 9.65
C GLY A 13 1.43 10.56 8.40
N TRP A 14 0.70 11.66 8.54
CA TRP A 14 -0.04 12.31 7.45
C TRP A 14 0.36 13.77 7.36
N PRO A 15 1.45 14.09 6.63
CA PRO A 15 2.02 15.43 6.58
C PRO A 15 1.06 16.47 5.99
N ASP A 16 0.17 16.09 5.08
CA ASP A 16 -0.82 17.00 4.48
C ASP A 16 -1.85 17.52 5.51
N PHE A 17 -2.01 16.83 6.64
CA PHE A 17 -2.82 17.26 7.78
C PHE A 17 -1.97 17.74 8.97
N SER A 18 -0.67 17.95 8.79
CA SER A 18 0.27 18.26 9.88
C SER A 18 0.26 17.21 11.00
N VAL A 19 -0.05 15.95 10.67
CA VAL A 19 0.01 14.84 11.63
C VAL A 19 1.41 14.22 11.56
N PRO A 20 2.22 14.34 12.63
CA PRO A 20 3.56 13.77 12.65
C PRO A 20 3.50 12.23 12.66
N GLU A 21 4.62 11.60 12.30
CA GLU A 21 4.73 10.16 12.44
C GLU A 21 4.58 9.73 13.91
N ARG A 22 3.87 8.62 14.10
CA ARG A 22 3.73 7.94 15.38
C ARG A 22 4.02 6.46 15.17
N GLU A 23 4.53 5.82 16.22
CA GLU A 23 4.78 4.38 16.19
C GLU A 23 3.46 3.61 16.25
N TYR A 24 3.32 2.65 15.36
CA TYR A 24 2.29 1.63 15.35
C TYR A 24 2.93 0.24 15.35
N THR A 25 2.16 -0.78 15.73
CA THR A 25 2.59 -2.17 15.61
C THR A 25 2.00 -2.80 14.35
N LEU A 26 2.83 -3.46 13.54
CA LEU A 26 2.38 -4.23 12.38
C LEU A 26 1.63 -5.48 12.84
N VAL A 27 0.38 -5.65 12.40
CA VAL A 27 -0.43 -6.85 12.67
C VAL A 27 -0.55 -7.75 11.43
N GLU A 28 -0.31 -7.21 10.24
CA GLU A 28 -0.27 -7.95 8.99
C GLU A 28 0.74 -7.30 8.04
N VAL A 29 1.50 -8.12 7.31
CA VAL A 29 2.53 -7.67 6.34
C VAL A 29 2.41 -8.49 5.07
N ASP A 30 2.31 -7.81 3.93
CA ASP A 30 2.42 -8.41 2.59
C ASP A 30 3.40 -7.55 1.77
N LEU A 31 4.58 -8.09 1.48
CA LEU A 31 5.67 -7.40 0.79
C LEU A 31 6.03 -8.18 -0.49
N GLN A 32 5.70 -7.59 -1.64
CA GLN A 32 5.94 -8.16 -2.97
C GLN A 32 6.83 -7.22 -3.78
N GLY A 33 8.14 -7.47 -3.73
CA GLY A 33 9.13 -6.59 -4.34
C GLY A 33 9.09 -5.20 -3.69
N GLN A 34 8.59 -4.21 -4.41
CA GLN A 34 8.41 -2.84 -3.89
C GLN A 34 6.99 -2.55 -3.42
N VAL A 35 6.04 -3.43 -3.69
CA VAL A 35 4.67 -3.26 -3.22
C VAL A 35 4.63 -3.71 -1.78
N PHE A 36 4.30 -2.78 -0.88
CA PHE A 36 4.19 -3.04 0.53
C PHE A 36 2.78 -2.73 0.99
N ARG A 37 2.11 -3.75 1.53
CA ARG A 37 0.84 -3.61 2.22
C ARG A 37 1.06 -3.97 3.69
N GLY A 38 0.60 -3.10 4.57
CA GLY A 38 0.62 -3.30 6.01
C GLY A 38 -0.76 -3.13 6.62
N ARG A 39 -1.05 -3.90 7.67
CA ARG A 39 -2.02 -3.50 8.70
C ARG A 39 -1.30 -3.16 9.97
N VAL A 40 -1.79 -2.13 10.64
CA VAL A 40 -1.18 -1.56 11.82
C VAL A 40 -2.22 -1.35 12.91
N THR A 41 -1.76 -1.35 14.16
CA THR A 41 -2.57 -0.99 15.32
C THR A 41 -1.84 -0.01 16.23
N ASP A 42 -2.60 0.90 16.85
CA ASP A 42 -2.15 1.70 17.99
C ASP A 42 -2.57 1.10 19.35
N GLY A 43 -3.09 -0.14 19.33
CA GLY A 43 -3.65 -0.83 20.49
C GLY A 43 -5.12 -0.48 20.80
N GLN A 44 -5.71 0.48 20.08
CA GLN A 44 -7.13 0.84 20.19
C GLN A 44 -7.89 0.59 18.89
N LYS A 45 -7.25 0.87 17.76
CA LYS A 45 -7.82 0.72 16.42
C LYS A 45 -6.83 0.03 15.51
N GLU A 46 -7.35 -0.55 14.44
CA GLU A 46 -6.55 -1.05 13.34
C GLU A 46 -6.76 -0.21 12.09
N GLY A 47 -5.71 -0.07 11.29
CA GLY A 47 -5.73 0.57 9.99
C GLY A 47 -4.89 -0.23 9.00
N GLY A 48 -5.02 0.09 7.72
CA GLY A 48 -4.23 -0.54 6.67
C GLY A 48 -3.82 0.46 5.61
N PHE A 49 -2.74 0.14 4.90
CA PHE A 49 -2.26 0.92 3.78
C PHE A 49 -1.61 -0.02 2.76
N LEU A 50 -1.57 0.41 1.51
CA LEU A 50 -0.81 -0.23 0.43
C LEU A 50 -0.04 0.86 -0.29
N VAL A 51 1.28 0.72 -0.37
CA VAL A 51 2.19 1.68 -1.00
C VAL A 51 3.13 0.94 -1.96
N VAL A 52 3.73 1.68 -2.90
CA VAL A 52 4.82 1.18 -3.73
C VAL A 52 6.05 2.02 -3.48
N LEU A 53 7.12 1.37 -3.02
CA LEU A 53 8.40 2.02 -2.71
C LEU A 53 9.11 2.46 -3.99
N ASP A 54 9.79 3.61 -3.94
CA ASP A 54 10.59 4.17 -5.02
C ASP A 54 9.85 4.20 -6.38
N CYS A 55 8.57 4.56 -6.36
CA CYS A 55 7.71 4.60 -7.54
C CYS A 55 7.22 6.02 -7.84
N PRO A 56 7.43 6.54 -9.06
CA PRO A 56 6.89 7.85 -9.46
C PRO A 56 5.36 7.88 -9.43
N GLU A 57 4.78 9.03 -9.10
CA GLU A 57 3.32 9.22 -9.01
C GLU A 57 2.58 8.85 -10.30
N VAL A 58 3.12 9.22 -11.47
CA VAL A 58 2.54 8.85 -12.77
C VAL A 58 2.45 7.33 -12.95
N VAL A 59 3.41 6.57 -12.41
CA VAL A 59 3.39 5.12 -12.49
C VAL A 59 2.37 4.55 -11.50
N LEU A 60 2.20 5.15 -10.32
CA LEU A 60 1.16 4.75 -9.37
C LEU A 60 -0.24 4.85 -9.98
N GLU A 61 -0.52 5.95 -10.69
CA GLU A 61 -1.82 6.14 -11.37
C GLU A 61 -2.03 5.10 -12.48
N MET A 62 -1.00 4.85 -13.31
CA MET A 62 -1.06 3.79 -14.32
C MET A 62 -1.30 2.40 -13.70
N LEU A 63 -0.70 2.11 -12.55
CA LEU A 63 -0.90 0.85 -11.82
C LEU A 63 -2.35 0.74 -11.30
N ALA A 64 -2.91 1.82 -10.78
CA ALA A 64 -4.32 1.86 -10.35
C ALA A 64 -5.28 1.63 -11.54
N GLU A 65 -5.02 2.29 -12.67
CA GLU A 65 -5.78 2.11 -13.91
C GLU A 65 -5.73 0.66 -14.41
N GLN A 66 -4.54 0.05 -14.42
CA GLN A 66 -4.40 -1.36 -14.82
C GLN A 66 -5.09 -2.31 -13.84
N ALA A 67 -4.95 -2.09 -12.54
CA ALA A 67 -5.63 -2.90 -11.53
C ALA A 67 -7.16 -2.85 -11.71
N ASN A 68 -7.71 -1.67 -12.02
CA ASN A 68 -9.14 -1.48 -12.29
C ASN A 68 -9.67 -2.19 -13.56
N GLN A 69 -8.78 -2.69 -14.44
CA GLN A 69 -9.16 -3.50 -15.60
C GLN A 69 -9.28 -4.99 -15.26
N VAL A 70 -8.64 -5.43 -14.18
CA VAL A 70 -8.52 -6.85 -13.79
C VAL A 70 -9.38 -7.16 -12.56
N LEU A 71 -9.49 -6.20 -11.64
CA LEU A 71 -10.23 -6.34 -10.39
C LEU A 71 -11.71 -6.01 -10.57
N ASP A 72 -12.55 -6.67 -9.78
CA ASP A 72 -13.98 -6.42 -9.69
C ASP A 72 -14.36 -5.28 -8.73
N PHE A 73 -13.36 -4.66 -8.09
CA PHE A 73 -13.50 -3.49 -7.24
C PHE A 73 -12.59 -2.35 -7.70
N LYS A 74 -12.96 -1.12 -7.31
CA LYS A 74 -12.20 0.07 -7.68
C LYS A 74 -11.06 0.35 -6.71
N THR A 75 -9.94 0.77 -7.29
CA THR A 75 -8.79 1.32 -6.58
C THR A 75 -8.33 2.62 -7.23
N GLY A 76 -7.69 3.49 -6.45
CA GLY A 76 -7.09 4.73 -6.92
C GLY A 76 -5.90 5.12 -6.06
N VAL A 77 -5.04 6.00 -6.56
CA VAL A 77 -3.97 6.58 -5.74
C VAL A 77 -4.58 7.63 -4.83
N SER A 78 -4.23 7.59 -3.55
CA SER A 78 -4.72 8.56 -2.58
C SER A 78 -4.20 9.95 -2.92
N SER A 79 -5.11 10.92 -2.90
CA SER A 79 -4.75 12.34 -3.05
C SER A 79 -3.86 12.84 -1.91
N LEU A 80 -3.87 12.13 -0.78
CA LEU A 80 -3.11 12.42 0.43
C LEU A 80 -1.82 11.60 0.46
N ARG A 81 -0.75 12.23 0.92
CA ARG A 81 0.53 11.59 1.16
C ARG A 81 0.58 11.03 2.58
N CYS A 82 1.21 9.88 2.71
CA CYS A 82 1.59 9.31 4.00
C CYS A 82 3.11 9.36 4.16
N SER A 83 3.56 9.48 5.40
CA SER A 83 4.96 9.31 5.76
C SER A 83 5.09 7.96 6.45
N ILE A 84 6.01 7.11 5.98
CA ILE A 84 6.27 5.78 6.55
C ILE A 84 7.77 5.66 6.82
N ASP A 85 8.16 5.58 8.09
CA ASP A 85 9.56 5.57 8.55
C ASP A 85 10.41 6.66 7.87
N GLY A 86 9.86 7.87 7.75
CA GLY A 86 10.48 9.03 7.11
C GLY A 86 10.39 9.06 5.58
N MET A 87 9.81 8.05 4.93
CA MET A 87 9.58 8.03 3.48
C MET A 87 8.22 8.64 3.15
N LEU A 88 8.23 9.67 2.30
CA LEU A 88 7.00 10.29 1.81
C LEU A 88 6.47 9.50 0.62
N LEU A 89 5.28 8.92 0.77
CA LEU A 89 4.67 8.00 -0.18
C LEU A 89 3.21 8.41 -0.45
N ARG A 90 2.62 7.81 -1.49
CA ARG A 90 1.16 7.80 -1.70
C ARG A 90 0.65 6.37 -1.57
N SER A 91 -0.46 6.21 -0.86
CA SER A 91 -1.14 4.93 -0.72
C SER A 91 -2.16 4.69 -1.82
N PHE A 92 -2.56 3.44 -2.00
CA PHE A 92 -3.73 3.08 -2.79
C PHE A 92 -4.96 3.00 -1.90
N ASP A 93 -6.03 3.67 -2.31
CA ASP A 93 -7.34 3.59 -1.71
C ASP A 93 -8.16 2.52 -2.45
N TYR A 94 -8.91 1.72 -1.71
CA TYR A 94 -9.83 0.70 -2.24
C TYR A 94 -10.87 0.35 -1.18
N GLU A 95 -12.02 -0.15 -1.61
CA GLU A 95 -13.06 -0.57 -0.69
C GLU A 95 -12.71 -1.90 -0.03
N TRP A 96 -12.55 -1.85 1.30
CA TRP A 96 -12.32 -3.03 2.12
C TRP A 96 -13.06 -2.93 3.45
N HIS A 97 -13.77 -4.01 3.77
CA HIS A 97 -14.39 -4.23 5.08
C HIS A 97 -13.92 -5.59 5.62
N PRO A 98 -13.77 -5.76 6.94
CA PRO A 98 -13.34 -7.03 7.54
C PRO A 98 -14.48 -8.05 7.57
N THR A 99 -15.06 -8.36 6.41
CA THR A 99 -16.06 -9.41 6.21
C THR A 99 -15.49 -10.50 5.30
N PRO A 100 -15.96 -11.76 5.42
CA PRO A 100 -15.46 -12.87 4.60
C PRO A 100 -15.56 -12.61 3.08
N GLU A 101 -16.57 -11.85 2.65
CA GLU A 101 -16.77 -11.45 1.24
C GLU A 101 -15.57 -10.67 0.67
N TYR A 102 -14.88 -9.89 1.51
CA TYR A 102 -13.81 -8.99 1.07
C TYR A 102 -12.43 -9.36 1.61
N GLU A 103 -12.29 -10.51 2.27
CA GLU A 103 -11.06 -10.92 2.96
C GLU A 103 -9.86 -11.00 2.00
N THR A 104 -10.09 -11.38 0.75
CA THR A 104 -9.03 -11.59 -0.26
C THR A 104 -8.67 -10.33 -1.03
N ARG A 105 -9.49 -9.27 -1.00
CA ARG A 105 -9.27 -8.04 -1.78
C ARG A 105 -7.90 -7.38 -1.52
N PRO A 106 -7.43 -7.24 -0.26
CA PRO A 106 -6.13 -6.62 0.01
C PRO A 106 -4.97 -7.37 -0.66
N SER A 107 -4.92 -8.69 -0.50
CA SER A 107 -3.86 -9.51 -1.09
C SER A 107 -3.97 -9.58 -2.61
N LEU A 108 -5.21 -9.60 -3.15
CA LEU A 108 -5.44 -9.59 -4.59
C LEU A 108 -4.97 -8.27 -5.22
N LEU A 109 -5.25 -7.13 -4.59
CA LEU A 109 -4.75 -5.82 -5.03
C LEU A 109 -3.22 -5.77 -4.94
N THR A 110 -2.64 -6.19 -3.81
CA THR A 110 -1.18 -6.21 -3.60
C THR A 110 -0.47 -6.98 -4.70
N LYS A 111 -0.96 -8.19 -4.99
CA LYS A 111 -0.45 -9.03 -6.07
C LYS A 111 -0.62 -8.38 -7.44
N THR A 112 -1.81 -7.86 -7.75
CA THR A 112 -2.11 -7.24 -9.05
C THR A 112 -1.19 -6.06 -9.33
N ILE A 113 -0.95 -5.21 -8.33
CA ILE A 113 -0.02 -4.08 -8.45
C ILE A 113 1.42 -4.58 -8.65
N ALA A 114 1.84 -5.62 -7.94
CA ALA A 114 3.19 -6.18 -8.06
C ALA A 114 3.45 -6.82 -9.43
N ASP A 115 2.47 -7.57 -9.94
CA ASP A 115 2.52 -8.21 -11.25
C ASP A 115 2.54 -7.14 -12.36
N SER A 116 1.68 -6.13 -12.29
CA SER A 116 1.65 -5.00 -13.23
C SER A 116 2.96 -4.21 -13.24
N LEU A 117 3.52 -3.90 -12.06
CA LEU A 117 4.81 -3.22 -11.95
C LEU A 117 5.95 -4.04 -12.57
N THR A 118 5.91 -5.36 -12.38
CA THR A 118 6.87 -6.29 -12.97
C THR A 118 6.76 -6.32 -14.50
N ALA A 119 5.53 -6.37 -15.03
CA ALA A 119 5.27 -6.35 -16.47
C ALA A 119 5.74 -5.05 -17.12
N MET A 120 5.44 -3.88 -16.52
CA MET A 120 5.92 -2.58 -17.03
C MET A 120 7.44 -2.51 -17.13
N ARG A 121 8.16 -3.11 -16.18
CA ARG A 121 9.63 -3.15 -16.17
C ARG A 121 10.22 -4.05 -17.24
N GLN A 122 9.53 -5.13 -17.57
CA GLN A 122 9.97 -6.09 -18.57
C GLN A 122 9.66 -5.59 -19.98
N GLY A 123 8.54 -4.92 -20.20
CA GLY A 123 8.17 -4.31 -21.49
C GLY A 123 8.96 -3.06 -21.88
N GLY A 124 9.85 -2.55 -21.01
CA GLY A 124 10.80 -1.48 -21.32
C GLY A 124 12.20 -1.97 -21.70
N ARG A 125 12.40 -3.29 -21.81
CA ARG A 125 13.63 -3.92 -22.31
C ARG A 125 13.37 -4.52 -23.70
N ASP A 126 13.12 -3.66 -24.67
CA ASP A 126 13.23 -3.98 -26.10
C ASP A 126 14.09 -2.92 -26.80
#